data_AF-A0A7C5IES4-F1
#
_entry.id   AF-A0A7C5IES4-F1
#
_cell.length_a   1.000
_cell.length_b   1.000
_cell.length_c   1.000
_cell.angle_alpha   90.00
_cell.angle_beta   90.00
_cell.angle_gamma   90.00
#
_symmetry.space_group_name_H-M   'P 1'
#
loop_
_entity.id
_entity.type
_entity.pdbx_description
1 polymer ?
#
loop_
_entity_poly.entity_id
_entity_poly.type
_entity_poly.pdbx_seq_one_letter_code
_entity_poly.pdbx_strand_id
1 'polypeptide(L)'
;MKNILLKNGFIKGKKVKNLIKFEYKVPGGKLIKIFASIKNGFIEEIKITGDFFLHPEESIDELEEKLKGVKIDDETKIRNILTEFFKSKTLIGATAEDFLLALKGALNRA
;
A
#
# COMPACT_ATOMS: atom_id res chain seq x y z
N MET A 1 -3.23 -21.68 -1.55
CA MET A 1 -2.85 -21.18 -2.90
C MET A 1 -2.86 -19.64 -2.88
N LYS A 2 -1.74 -18.94 -2.64
CA LYS A 2 -1.64 -17.46 -2.76
C LYS A 2 -0.25 -16.98 -3.25
N ASN A 3 0.52 -17.81 -3.95
CA ASN A 3 1.92 -17.50 -4.37
C ASN A 3 2.06 -16.95 -5.81
N ILE A 4 0.97 -16.51 -6.46
CA ILE A 4 1.01 -16.02 -7.85
C ILE A 4 1.08 -14.49 -7.95
N LEU A 5 0.78 -13.74 -6.88
CA LEU A 5 0.49 -12.30 -6.97
C LEU A 5 1.73 -11.39 -7.04
N LEU A 6 2.91 -11.89 -6.66
CA LEU A 6 4.16 -11.13 -6.62
C LEU A 6 5.28 -11.97 -7.26
N LYS A 7 5.46 -11.81 -8.57
CA LYS A 7 6.63 -12.30 -9.32
C LYS A 7 7.50 -11.10 -9.70
N ASN A 8 8.78 -11.31 -10.02
CA ASN A 8 9.63 -10.22 -10.49
C ASN A 8 8.97 -9.50 -11.68
N GLY A 9 8.70 -8.20 -11.50
CA GLY A 9 8.02 -7.38 -12.50
C GLY A 9 6.49 -7.58 -12.60
N PHE A 10 5.82 -8.17 -11.60
CA PHE A 10 4.36 -8.30 -11.57
C PHE A 10 3.75 -7.82 -10.25
N ILE A 11 2.62 -7.10 -10.34
CA ILE A 11 1.73 -6.76 -9.22
C ILE A 11 0.32 -7.22 -9.59
N LYS A 12 -0.34 -8.00 -8.72
CA LYS A 12 -1.70 -8.53 -8.96
C LYS A 12 -1.86 -9.20 -10.35
N GLY A 13 -0.83 -9.89 -10.82
CA GLY A 13 -0.81 -10.56 -12.14
C GLY A 13 -0.56 -9.65 -13.35
N LYS A 14 -0.43 -8.33 -13.16
CA LYS A 14 -0.09 -7.37 -14.23
C LYS A 14 1.41 -7.13 -14.28
N LYS A 15 1.99 -7.16 -15.49
CA LYS A 15 3.41 -6.85 -15.71
C LYS A 15 3.63 -5.35 -15.54
N VAL A 16 4.58 -4.97 -14.69
CA VAL A 16 4.95 -3.57 -14.40
C VAL A 16 6.40 -3.31 -14.77
N LYS A 17 6.71 -2.10 -15.26
CA LYS A 17 8.07 -1.73 -15.70
C LYS A 17 8.98 -1.35 -14.52
N ASN A 18 8.47 -0.56 -13.59
CA ASN A 18 9.25 0.01 -12.48
C ASN A 18 8.65 -0.45 -11.14
N LEU A 19 9.02 -1.67 -10.72
CA LEU A 19 8.53 -2.24 -9.47
C LEU A 19 9.30 -1.67 -8.27
N ILE A 20 8.63 -0.87 -7.47
CA ILE A 20 9.11 -0.40 -6.17
C ILE A 20 8.71 -1.44 -5.12
N LYS A 21 9.67 -1.82 -4.26
CA LYS A 21 9.44 -2.64 -3.08
C LYS A 21 9.90 -1.87 -1.85
N PHE A 22 9.04 -1.75 -0.85
CA PHE A 22 9.40 -1.12 0.40
C PHE A 22 8.82 -1.86 1.59
N GLU A 23 9.61 -1.94 2.65
CA GLU A 23 9.20 -2.54 3.92
C GLU A 23 9.32 -1.50 5.02
N TYR A 24 8.24 -1.34 5.79
CA TYR A 24 8.15 -0.46 6.94
C TYR A 24 7.95 -1.31 8.19
N LYS A 25 8.88 -1.22 9.14
CA LYS A 25 8.80 -1.90 10.44
C LYS A 25 7.99 -1.04 11.39
N VAL A 26 6.85 -1.55 11.82
CA VAL A 26 6.00 -0.89 12.82
C VAL A 26 6.65 -1.05 14.20
N PRO A 27 6.69 -0.01 15.05
CA PRO A 27 7.07 -0.15 16.45
C PRO A 27 6.27 -1.28 17.12
N GLY A 28 6.96 -2.24 17.73
CA GLY A 28 6.34 -3.47 18.28
C GLY A 28 6.48 -4.71 17.39
N GLY A 29 7.23 -4.63 16.29
CA GLY A 29 7.73 -5.80 15.54
C GLY A 29 6.86 -6.27 14.37
N LYS A 30 5.75 -5.57 14.10
CA LYS A 30 4.86 -5.82 12.95
C LYS A 30 5.46 -5.18 11.67
N LEU A 31 4.96 -5.58 10.50
CA LEU A 31 5.57 -5.22 9.21
C LEU A 31 4.51 -4.83 8.18
N ILE A 32 4.72 -3.72 7.48
CA ILE A 32 3.96 -3.31 6.30
C ILE A 32 4.89 -3.39 5.09
N LYS A 33 4.44 -4.02 4.01
CA LYS A 33 5.16 -4.11 2.73
C LYS A 33 4.34 -3.47 1.64
N ILE A 34 4.97 -2.57 0.90
CA ILE A 34 4.40 -1.89 -0.26
C ILE A 34 5.11 -2.39 -1.52
N PHE A 35 4.32 -2.81 -2.49
CA PHE A 35 4.74 -3.03 -3.86
C PHE A 35 3.99 -2.02 -4.72
N ALA A 36 4.71 -1.18 -5.47
CA ALA A 36 4.07 -0.16 -6.30
C ALA A 36 4.73 -0.06 -7.67
N SER A 37 3.96 0.35 -8.68
CA SER A 37 4.50 0.87 -9.94
C SER A 37 3.97 2.27 -10.18
N ILE A 38 4.85 3.16 -10.63
CA ILE A 38 4.52 4.56 -10.89
C ILE A 38 4.64 4.83 -12.38
N LYS A 39 3.66 5.56 -12.92
CA LYS A 39 3.63 5.98 -14.31
C LYS A 39 3.24 7.46 -14.38
N ASN A 40 4.09 8.27 -15.00
CA ASN A 40 3.87 9.70 -15.18
C ASN A 40 3.57 10.46 -13.86
N GLY A 41 4.16 10.04 -12.75
CA GLY A 41 3.92 10.64 -11.43
C GLY A 41 2.64 10.17 -10.72
N PHE A 42 1.97 9.15 -11.24
CA PHE A 42 0.77 8.55 -10.63
C PHE A 42 0.99 7.10 -10.27
N ILE A 43 0.33 6.64 -9.20
CA ILE A 43 0.30 5.23 -8.80
C ILE A 43 -0.45 4.44 -9.88
N GLU A 44 0.26 3.59 -10.63
CA GLU A 44 -0.33 2.72 -11.67
C GLU A 44 -0.88 1.44 -11.06
N GLU A 45 -0.07 0.75 -10.26
CA GLU A 45 -0.48 -0.44 -9.50
C GLU A 45 0.12 -0.38 -8.09
N ILE A 46 -0.61 -0.93 -7.12
CA ILE A 46 -0.15 -1.05 -5.74
C ILE A 46 -0.67 -2.33 -5.09
N LYS A 47 0.18 -2.95 -4.27
CA LYS A 47 -0.17 -4.03 -3.36
C LYS A 47 0.41 -3.73 -1.98
N ILE A 48 -0.44 -3.82 -0.98
CA ILE A 48 -0.12 -3.66 0.44
C ILE A 48 -0.26 -5.04 1.07
N THR A 49 0.80 -5.50 1.72
CA THR A 49 0.82 -6.77 2.46
C THR A 49 1.57 -6.56 3.77
N GLY A 50 1.57 -7.54 4.66
CA GLY A 50 2.28 -7.39 5.91
C GLY A 50 1.85 -8.38 6.97
N ASP A 51 2.37 -8.18 8.17
CA ASP A 51 1.89 -8.81 9.40
C ASP A 51 1.12 -7.75 10.18
N PHE A 52 -0.15 -7.53 9.79
CA PHE A 52 -1.13 -6.71 10.50
C PHE A 52 -2.51 -7.36 10.33
N PHE A 53 -3.44 -7.07 11.23
CA PHE A 53 -4.83 -7.55 11.11
C PHE A 53 -5.74 -6.38 10.75
N LEU A 54 -6.50 -6.55 9.68
CA LEU A 54 -7.53 -5.63 9.23
C LEU A 54 -8.85 -6.39 9.19
N HIS A 55 -9.92 -5.83 9.77
CA HIS A 55 -11.26 -6.40 9.67
C HIS A 55 -12.24 -5.37 9.05
N PRO A 56 -12.93 -5.72 7.95
CA PRO A 56 -12.80 -6.96 7.17
C PRO A 56 -11.47 -7.05 6.40
N GLU A 57 -10.90 -8.26 6.24
CA GLU A 57 -9.56 -8.44 5.65
C GLU A 57 -9.52 -8.09 4.16
N GLU A 58 -10.60 -8.39 3.44
CA GLU A 58 -10.78 -8.17 2.01
C GLU A 58 -10.78 -6.68 1.66
N SER A 59 -11.01 -5.81 2.65
CA SER A 59 -11.04 -4.38 2.41
C SER A 59 -9.68 -3.77 2.09
N ILE A 60 -8.57 -4.48 2.31
CA ILE A 60 -7.26 -4.00 1.86
C ILE A 60 -7.21 -3.79 0.34
N ASP A 61 -7.94 -4.62 -0.42
CA ASP A 61 -8.01 -4.48 -1.88
C ASP A 61 -8.76 -3.18 -2.26
N GLU A 62 -9.78 -2.76 -1.47
CA GLU A 62 -10.47 -1.48 -1.64
C GLU A 62 -9.52 -0.28 -1.45
N LEU A 63 -8.67 -0.32 -0.42
CA LEU A 63 -7.66 0.72 -0.20
C LEU A 63 -6.68 0.80 -1.39
N GLU A 64 -6.20 -0.35 -1.87
CA GLU A 64 -5.29 -0.41 -3.01
C GLU A 64 -5.92 0.18 -4.28
N GLU A 65 -7.20 -0.08 -4.55
CA GLU A 65 -7.89 0.53 -5.69
C GLU A 65 -8.11 2.04 -5.51
N LYS A 66 -8.40 2.54 -4.30
CA LYS A 66 -8.51 3.99 -4.03
C LYS A 66 -7.21 4.75 -4.25
N LEU A 67 -6.06 4.09 -4.03
CA LEU A 67 -4.74 4.69 -4.20
C LEU A 67 -4.28 4.72 -5.67
N LYS A 68 -4.84 3.87 -6.55
CA LYS A 68 -4.53 3.92 -7.98
C LYS A 68 -4.97 5.24 -8.60
N GLY A 69 -4.13 5.78 -9.47
CA GLY A 69 -4.35 7.08 -10.11
C GLY A 69 -4.13 8.27 -9.19
N VAL A 70 -3.74 8.06 -7.92
CA VAL A 70 -3.33 9.16 -7.04
C VAL A 70 -1.93 9.63 -7.43
N LYS A 71 -1.73 10.94 -7.46
CA LYS A 71 -0.44 11.55 -7.74
C LYS A 71 0.50 11.34 -6.55
N ILE A 72 1.73 10.93 -6.80
CA ILE A 72 2.65 10.48 -5.75
C ILE A 72 3.06 11.60 -4.76
N ASP A 73 2.96 12.86 -5.18
CA ASP A 73 3.27 14.05 -4.38
C ASP A 73 2.03 14.67 -3.71
N ASP A 74 0.83 14.14 -3.94
CA ASP A 74 -0.41 14.59 -3.30
C ASP A 74 -0.61 13.90 -1.95
N GLU A 75 0.24 14.25 -1.00
CA GLU A 75 0.20 13.70 0.37
C GLU A 75 -1.17 13.94 1.03
N THR A 76 -1.78 15.09 0.79
CA THR A 76 -3.10 15.44 1.33
C THR A 76 -4.16 14.44 0.86
N LYS A 77 -4.18 14.12 -0.44
CA LYS A 77 -5.12 13.13 -0.98
C LYS A 77 -4.88 11.74 -0.41
N ILE A 78 -3.62 11.31 -0.30
CA ILE A 78 -3.26 10.01 0.28
C ILE A 78 -3.74 9.92 1.73
N ARG A 79 -3.46 10.95 2.54
CA ARG A 79 -3.89 11.00 3.94
C ARG A 79 -5.41 10.95 4.06
N ASN A 80 -6.14 11.69 3.23
CA ASN A 80 -7.61 11.68 3.23
C ASN A 80 -8.17 10.30 2.89
N ILE A 81 -7.58 9.60 1.92
CA ILE A 81 -7.97 8.22 1.58
C ILE A 81 -7.77 7.28 2.79
N LEU A 82 -6.61 7.34 3.45
CA LEU A 82 -6.32 6.50 4.61
C LEU A 82 -7.26 6.79 5.78
N THR A 83 -7.48 8.07 6.09
CA THR A 83 -8.38 8.50 7.18
C THR A 83 -9.79 7.98 6.96
N GLU A 84 -10.37 8.20 5.78
CA GLU A 84 -11.72 7.73 5.47
C GLU A 84 -11.80 6.21 5.42
N PHE A 85 -10.76 5.55 4.90
CA PHE A 85 -10.71 4.10 4.83
C PHE A 85 -10.71 3.44 6.21
N PHE A 86 -9.89 3.92 7.14
CA PHE A 86 -9.76 3.32 8.47
C PHE A 86 -10.85 3.73 9.46
N LYS A 87 -11.65 4.76 9.16
CA LYS A 87 -12.70 5.30 10.05
C LYS A 87 -13.71 4.25 10.53
N SER A 88 -14.01 3.24 9.72
CA SER A 88 -14.99 2.18 10.01
C SER A 88 -14.37 0.79 10.05
N LYS A 89 -13.05 0.68 10.23
CA LYS A 89 -12.30 -0.59 10.19
C LYS A 89 -11.56 -0.82 11.49
N THR A 90 -11.42 -2.08 11.87
CA THR A 90 -10.55 -2.46 12.98
C THR A 90 -9.17 -2.81 12.44
N LEU A 91 -8.16 -2.06 12.86
CA LEU A 91 -6.75 -2.30 12.54
C LEU A 91 -5.99 -2.65 13.82
N ILE A 92 -5.26 -3.77 13.80
CA ILE A 92 -4.47 -4.26 14.94
C ILE A 92 -3.03 -4.51 14.49
N GLY A 93 -2.07 -4.06 15.30
CA GLY A 93 -0.63 -4.20 15.03
C GLY A 93 -0.03 -3.10 14.15
N ALA A 94 -0.84 -2.13 13.73
CA ALA A 94 -0.42 -0.94 13.00
C ALA A 94 -1.45 0.19 13.22
N THR A 95 -1.07 1.40 12.84
CA THR A 95 -1.93 2.59 12.83
C THR A 95 -2.08 3.11 11.41
N ALA A 96 -3.08 3.97 11.16
CA ALA A 96 -3.21 4.66 9.87
C ALA A 96 -1.95 5.48 9.51
N GLU A 97 -1.25 6.00 10.53
CA GLU A 97 0.01 6.73 10.35
C GLU A 97 1.14 5.81 9.88
N ASP A 98 1.23 4.58 10.40
CA ASP A 98 2.21 3.60 9.91
C ASP A 98 2.01 3.29 8.43
N PHE A 99 0.77 3.24 7.96
CA PHE A 99 0.46 3.10 6.53
C PHE A 99 0.86 4.33 5.72
N LEU A 100 0.65 5.54 6.25
CA LEU A 100 1.10 6.78 5.60
C LEU A 100 2.63 6.81 5.47
N LEU A 101 3.36 6.46 6.53
CA LEU A 101 4.82 6.38 6.53
C LEU A 101 5.33 5.29 5.58
N ALA A 102 4.67 4.13 5.55
CA ALA A 102 4.98 3.07 4.61
C ALA A 102 4.79 3.52 3.15
N LEU A 103 3.67 4.16 2.84
CA LEU A 103 3.40 4.70 1.51
C LEU A 103 4.40 5.78 1.13
N LYS A 104 4.66 6.76 1.99
CA LYS A 104 5.67 7.80 1.76
C LYS A 104 7.04 7.21 1.45
N GLY A 105 7.49 6.25 2.25
CA GLY A 105 8.77 5.59 2.02
C GLY A 105 8.82 4.91 0.66
N ALA A 106 7.75 4.21 0.26
CA ALA A 106 7.68 3.59 -1.06
C ALA A 106 7.69 4.64 -2.18
N LEU A 107 6.83 5.65 -2.11
CA LEU A 107 6.65 6.65 -3.16
C LEU A 107 7.87 7.55 -3.37
N ASN A 108 8.66 7.80 -2.32
CA ASN A 108 9.92 8.53 -2.41
C ASN A 108 11.04 7.77 -3.16
N ARG A 109 10.81 6.51 -3.56
CA ARG A 109 11.74 5.71 -4.37
C ARG A 109 11.36 5.68 -5.86
N ALA A 110 10.32 6.42 -6.25
CA ALA A 110 9.81 6.48 -7.62
C ALA A 110 10.65 7.36 -8.54
#